data_AF-A0A485LQ58-F1
#
_entry.id   AF-A0A485LQ58-F1
#
_cell.length_a   1.000
_cell.length_b   1.000
_cell.length_c   1.000
_cell.angle_alpha   90.00
_cell.angle_beta   90.00
_cell.angle_gamma   90.00
#
_symmetry.space_group_name_H-M   'P 1'
#
loop_
_entity.id
_entity.type
_entity.pdbx_description
1 polymer ?
#
loop_
_entity_poly.entity_id
_entity_poly.type
_entity_poly.pdbx_seq_one_letter_code
_entity_poly.pdbx_strand_id
1 'polypeptide(L)'
;MKIQSLFATSVLFAATTTTVVAETRRSPSMHAAPTLPSPSESPTASLSKSTSTIKDMLIVHTNKLRAAHDLPSLSWDVSEAARLQAWADTCPGYVALEPSGHQNMMVYFPCRDCVKLLSSVWIWYNDEETKWNYDRHECGAGSWAPCGDFSNMMSPSVTSFGCGWSQCPEGNIVWCNYDTPVDNPVVPRRTNMTKAQLKASLTQ
;
A
#
# COMPACT_ATOMS: atom_id res chain seq x y z
N MET A 1 -3.06 47.61 -22.82
CA MET A 1 -4.50 47.29 -22.79
C MET A 1 -4.60 45.76 -22.89
N LYS A 2 -5.04 44.96 -21.91
CA LYS A 2 -5.74 45.13 -20.63
C LYS A 2 -5.07 44.23 -19.59
N ILE A 3 -4.87 44.75 -18.38
CA ILE A 3 -4.56 43.99 -17.16
C ILE A 3 -5.92 43.75 -16.49
N GLN A 4 -6.28 42.51 -16.18
CA GLN A 4 -7.48 42.20 -15.40
C GLN A 4 -7.09 41.78 -13.99
N SER A 5 -7.58 42.58 -13.05
CA SER A 5 -7.39 42.50 -11.60
C SER A 5 -7.99 41.22 -11.00
N LEU A 6 -7.27 40.64 -10.04
CA LEU A 6 -7.81 39.74 -9.04
C LEU A 6 -8.49 40.56 -7.94
N PHE A 7 -9.77 40.28 -7.66
CA PHE A 7 -10.43 40.68 -6.42
C PHE A 7 -10.53 39.46 -5.52
N ALA A 8 -9.84 39.50 -4.38
CA ALA A 8 -10.01 38.54 -3.31
C ALA A 8 -11.05 39.08 -2.31
N THR A 9 -12.19 38.42 -2.21
CA THR A 9 -13.21 38.70 -1.19
C THR A 9 -13.03 37.75 -0.01
N SER A 10 -12.51 38.28 1.10
CA SER A 10 -12.47 37.60 2.40
C SER A 10 -13.87 37.42 2.96
N VAL A 11 -14.23 36.19 3.33
CA VAL A 11 -15.45 35.90 4.10
C VAL A 11 -15.08 35.76 5.57
N LEU A 12 -15.63 36.66 6.40
CA LEU A 12 -15.55 36.61 7.86
C LEU A 12 -16.50 35.53 8.39
N PHE A 13 -15.99 34.59 9.20
CA PHE A 13 -16.83 33.70 10.01
C PHE A 13 -17.04 34.29 11.40
N ALA A 14 -18.30 34.52 11.77
CA ALA A 14 -18.70 34.88 13.13
C ALA A 14 -18.90 33.61 13.96
N ALA A 15 -18.22 33.51 15.11
CA ALA A 15 -18.39 32.43 16.07
C ALA A 15 -19.49 32.78 17.07
N THR A 16 -20.53 31.95 17.15
CA THR A 16 -21.60 32.08 18.15
C THR A 16 -21.35 31.12 19.30
N THR A 17 -21.10 31.64 20.50
CA THR A 17 -20.92 30.86 21.73
C THR A 17 -22.28 30.59 22.35
N THR A 18 -22.69 29.32 22.46
CA THR A 18 -23.90 28.93 23.19
C THR A 18 -23.50 28.33 24.54
N THR A 19 -23.84 29.04 25.61
CA THR A 19 -23.73 28.56 26.99
C THR A 19 -24.97 27.74 27.34
N VAL A 20 -24.81 26.49 27.76
CA VAL A 20 -25.91 25.70 28.33
C VAL A 20 -25.66 25.48 29.81
N VAL A 21 -26.64 25.89 30.61
CA VAL A 21 -26.69 25.86 32.07
C VAL A 21 -26.94 24.44 32.56
N ALA A 22 -26.18 24.02 33.59
CA ALA A 22 -26.37 22.75 34.28
C ALA A 22 -27.52 22.86 35.30
N GLU A 23 -28.52 21.97 35.20
CA GLU A 23 -29.59 21.83 36.20
C GLU A 23 -29.42 20.53 36.98
N THR A 24 -29.36 20.68 38.31
CA THR A 24 -29.22 19.59 39.28
C THR A 24 -30.60 19.16 39.77
N ARG A 25 -30.95 17.87 39.75
CA ARG A 25 -32.04 17.33 40.59
C ARG A 25 -31.79 15.91 41.09
N ARG A 26 -32.26 15.72 42.33
CA ARG A 26 -32.01 14.67 43.31
C ARG A 26 -32.46 13.25 42.93
N SER A 27 -31.71 12.31 43.51
CA SER A 27 -31.98 10.88 43.70
C SER A 27 -33.21 10.60 44.59
N PRO A 28 -33.83 9.43 44.44
CA PRO A 28 -34.12 8.59 45.61
C PRO A 28 -33.56 7.17 45.48
N SER A 29 -33.03 6.68 46.59
CA SER A 29 -32.55 5.32 46.85
C SER A 29 -33.73 4.38 47.09
N MET A 30 -33.70 3.20 46.47
CA MET A 30 -34.46 2.02 46.90
C MET A 30 -33.51 0.82 46.92
N HIS A 31 -33.38 0.19 48.09
CA HIS A 31 -32.60 -1.01 48.33
C HIS A 31 -33.28 -2.25 47.73
N ALA A 32 -32.50 -3.14 47.12
CA ALA A 32 -32.84 -4.57 46.98
C ALA A 32 -31.58 -5.46 46.79
N ALA A 33 -31.41 -6.41 47.72
CA ALA A 33 -30.74 -7.72 47.74
C ALA A 33 -29.34 -7.97 47.12
N PRO A 34 -28.47 -8.79 47.78
CA PRO A 34 -27.19 -9.21 47.22
C PRO A 34 -27.35 -10.43 46.30
N THR A 35 -27.09 -10.26 45.01
CA THR A 35 -26.97 -11.36 44.06
C THR A 35 -25.51 -11.84 44.03
N LEU A 36 -25.30 -13.16 44.18
CA LEU A 36 -23.99 -13.81 44.08
C LEU A 36 -23.26 -13.45 42.78
N PRO A 37 -21.91 -13.39 42.76
CA PRO A 37 -21.17 -13.22 41.52
C PRO A 37 -21.31 -14.47 40.65
N SER A 38 -21.89 -14.29 39.47
CA SER A 38 -21.83 -15.26 38.36
C SER A 38 -20.36 -15.47 37.96
N PRO A 39 -19.91 -16.69 37.65
CA PRO A 39 -18.56 -16.88 37.14
C PRO A 39 -18.44 -16.12 35.82
N SER A 40 -17.45 -15.23 35.78
CA SER A 40 -17.02 -14.53 34.58
C SER A 40 -16.59 -15.58 33.56
N GLU A 41 -17.45 -15.89 32.59
CA GLU A 41 -17.04 -16.56 31.36
C GLU A 41 -16.08 -15.62 30.65
N SER A 42 -14.80 -15.87 30.87
CA SER A 42 -13.71 -15.28 30.13
C SER A 42 -13.98 -15.55 28.64
N PRO A 43 -13.99 -14.53 27.75
CA PRO A 43 -14.07 -14.82 26.33
C PRO A 43 -12.74 -15.50 25.98
N THR A 44 -12.79 -16.82 25.81
CA THR A 44 -11.73 -17.55 25.13
C THR A 44 -11.68 -16.97 23.72
N ALA A 45 -10.78 -16.01 23.51
CA ALA A 45 -10.45 -15.51 22.20
C ALA A 45 -9.99 -16.71 21.38
N SER A 46 -10.90 -17.25 20.55
CA SER A 46 -10.54 -18.16 19.48
C SER A 46 -9.46 -17.47 18.67
N LEU A 47 -8.23 -17.99 18.73
CA LEU A 47 -7.19 -17.66 17.76
C LEU A 47 -7.71 -18.11 16.39
N SER A 48 -8.46 -17.26 15.71
CA SER A 48 -8.59 -17.37 14.27
C SER A 48 -7.18 -17.15 13.71
N LYS A 49 -6.63 -18.17 13.04
CA LYS A 49 -5.47 -17.95 12.17
C LYS A 49 -5.94 -16.96 11.11
N SER A 50 -5.67 -15.68 11.33
CA SER A 50 -5.90 -14.64 10.32
C SER A 50 -5.07 -15.02 9.09
N THR A 51 -5.76 -15.22 7.97
CA THR A 51 -5.15 -15.61 6.71
C THR A 51 -4.73 -14.35 5.96
N SER A 52 -3.45 -14.25 5.57
CA SER A 52 -2.92 -13.03 4.94
C SER A 52 -3.45 -12.81 3.52
N THR A 53 -3.75 -11.56 3.18
CA THR A 53 -4.38 -11.15 1.92
C THR A 53 -3.35 -10.81 0.83
N ILE A 54 -3.81 -10.63 -0.42
CA ILE A 54 -2.97 -10.14 -1.52
C ILE A 54 -2.38 -8.77 -1.17
N LYS A 55 -3.17 -7.87 -0.56
CA LYS A 55 -2.69 -6.58 -0.07
C LYS A 55 -1.54 -6.75 0.92
N ASP A 56 -1.68 -7.64 1.90
CA ASP A 56 -0.62 -7.89 2.89
C ASP A 56 0.66 -8.39 2.22
N MET A 57 0.54 -9.30 1.25
CA MET A 57 1.65 -9.80 0.45
C MET A 57 2.34 -8.69 -0.33
N LEU A 58 1.59 -7.80 -1.01
CA LEU A 58 2.15 -6.67 -1.76
C LEU A 58 2.93 -5.72 -0.84
N ILE A 59 2.38 -5.36 0.32
CA ILE A 59 3.03 -4.49 1.30
C ILE A 59 4.28 -5.15 1.89
N VAL A 60 4.14 -6.36 2.42
CA VAL A 60 5.24 -7.07 3.09
C VAL A 60 6.39 -7.33 2.13
N HIS A 61 6.10 -7.78 0.91
CA HIS A 61 7.15 -8.12 -0.05
C HIS A 61 7.87 -6.87 -0.56
N THR A 62 7.13 -5.82 -0.91
CA THR A 62 7.71 -4.55 -1.36
C THR A 62 8.63 -3.97 -0.30
N ASN A 63 8.16 -3.92 0.95
CA ASN A 63 8.94 -3.34 2.04
C ASN A 63 10.13 -4.21 2.49
N LYS A 64 10.03 -5.56 2.39
CA LYS A 64 11.18 -6.45 2.58
C LYS A 64 12.26 -6.22 1.51
N LEU A 65 11.87 -6.07 0.26
CA LEU A 65 12.81 -5.78 -0.84
C LEU A 65 13.47 -4.41 -0.65
N ARG A 66 12.69 -3.37 -0.35
CA ARG A 66 13.21 -2.02 -0.06
C ARG A 66 14.17 -2.01 1.12
N ALA A 67 13.83 -2.70 2.21
CA ALA A 67 14.72 -2.81 3.37
C ALA A 67 16.06 -3.47 3.05
N ALA A 68 16.10 -4.44 2.11
CA ALA A 68 17.35 -5.05 1.68
C ALA A 68 18.29 -4.08 0.94
N HIS A 69 17.77 -2.93 0.49
CA HIS A 69 18.49 -1.84 -0.16
C HIS A 69 18.60 -0.60 0.74
N ASP A 70 18.39 -0.75 2.05
CA ASP A 70 18.43 0.35 3.02
C ASP A 70 17.45 1.50 2.69
N LEU A 71 16.36 1.19 1.98
CA LEU A 71 15.31 2.16 1.63
C LEU A 71 14.19 2.17 2.69
N PRO A 72 13.57 3.34 2.95
CA PRO A 72 12.39 3.43 3.79
C PRO A 72 11.24 2.58 3.26
N SER A 73 10.42 2.05 4.17
CA SER A 73 9.18 1.37 3.81
C SER A 73 8.18 2.33 3.17
N LEU A 74 7.42 1.83 2.19
CA LEU A 74 6.30 2.54 1.60
C LEU A 74 5.04 2.38 2.44
N SER A 75 4.24 3.43 2.45
CA SER A 75 2.87 3.41 2.97
C SER A 75 1.87 2.95 1.89
N TRP A 76 0.73 2.41 2.32
CA TRP A 76 -0.34 2.04 1.40
C TRP A 76 -1.21 3.27 1.10
N ASP A 77 -1.27 3.69 -0.16
CA ASP A 77 -2.18 4.74 -0.60
C ASP A 77 -3.58 4.14 -0.83
N VAL A 78 -4.50 4.50 0.06
CA VAL A 78 -5.89 4.02 0.02
C VAL A 78 -6.66 4.57 -1.19
N SER A 79 -6.40 5.82 -1.58
CA SER A 79 -7.11 6.46 -2.69
C SER A 79 -6.67 5.86 -4.03
N GLU A 80 -5.36 5.68 -4.20
CA GLU A 80 -4.80 5.07 -5.40
C GLU A 80 -5.17 3.59 -5.52
N ALA A 81 -5.15 2.86 -4.40
CA ALA A 81 -5.64 1.49 -4.36
C ALA A 81 -7.12 1.38 -4.74
N ALA A 82 -7.97 2.27 -4.24
CA ALA A 82 -9.40 2.27 -4.60
C ALA A 82 -9.59 2.54 -6.10
N ARG A 83 -8.81 3.46 -6.67
CA ARG A 83 -8.85 3.77 -8.11
C ARG A 83 -8.43 2.57 -8.96
N LEU A 84 -7.32 1.93 -8.62
CA LEU A 84 -6.84 0.74 -9.34
C LEU A 84 -7.74 -0.47 -9.13
N GLN A 85 -8.33 -0.64 -7.95
CA GLN A 85 -9.28 -1.73 -7.70
C GLN A 85 -10.55 -1.54 -8.53
N ALA A 86 -11.09 -0.32 -8.61
CA ALA A 86 -12.26 -0.03 -9.44
C ALA A 86 -12.02 -0.36 -10.93
N TRP A 87 -10.78 -0.14 -11.42
CA TRP A 87 -10.38 -0.59 -12.76
C TRP A 87 -10.25 -2.11 -12.86
N ALA A 88 -9.56 -2.74 -11.90
CA ALA A 88 -9.38 -4.18 -11.90
C ALA A 88 -10.72 -4.94 -11.88
N ASP A 89 -11.71 -4.41 -11.16
CA ASP A 89 -13.08 -4.93 -11.06
C ASP A 89 -13.81 -4.95 -12.42
N THR A 90 -13.38 -4.16 -13.42
CA THR A 90 -13.94 -4.22 -14.78
C THR A 90 -13.37 -5.36 -15.63
N CYS A 91 -12.51 -6.21 -15.08
CA CYS A 91 -11.85 -7.31 -15.78
C CYS A 91 -11.15 -6.90 -17.10
N PRO A 92 -10.21 -5.95 -17.08
CA PRO A 92 -9.61 -5.42 -18.31
C PRO A 92 -8.63 -6.38 -19.01
N GLY A 93 -8.28 -7.52 -18.41
CA GLY A 93 -7.27 -8.43 -18.95
C GLY A 93 -5.85 -7.86 -18.81
N TYR A 94 -4.95 -8.16 -19.76
CA TYR A 94 -3.55 -7.70 -19.74
C TYR A 94 -3.39 -6.31 -20.36
N VAL A 95 -3.99 -5.29 -19.75
CA VAL A 95 -3.87 -3.90 -20.19
C VAL A 95 -2.95 -3.15 -19.25
N ALA A 96 -1.79 -2.73 -19.75
CA ALA A 96 -0.81 -1.95 -19.01
C ALA A 96 -1.03 -0.44 -19.19
N LEU A 97 -0.45 0.34 -18.28
CA LEU A 97 -0.46 1.81 -18.22
C LEU A 97 -1.84 2.45 -18.05
N GLU A 98 -2.85 1.64 -17.76
CA GLU A 98 -4.20 2.08 -17.41
C GLU A 98 -4.62 1.51 -16.06
N PRO A 99 -5.29 2.29 -15.20
CA PRO A 99 -5.38 3.75 -15.21
C PRO A 99 -3.99 4.38 -15.13
N SER A 100 -3.83 5.54 -15.78
CA SER A 100 -2.54 6.24 -15.86
C SER A 100 -1.83 6.39 -14.51
N GLY A 101 -0.51 6.25 -14.52
CA GLY A 101 0.34 6.32 -13.34
C GLY A 101 1.69 5.65 -13.58
N HIS A 102 2.56 5.67 -12.57
CA HIS A 102 3.82 4.93 -12.61
C HIS A 102 3.56 3.48 -12.23
N GLN A 103 3.19 2.71 -13.25
CA GLN A 103 2.54 1.41 -13.08
C GLN A 103 3.52 0.25 -13.17
N ASN A 104 3.33 -0.72 -12.27
CA ASN A 104 3.77 -2.09 -12.46
C ASN A 104 2.56 -3.00 -12.67
N MET A 105 2.66 -3.93 -13.62
CA MET A 105 1.59 -4.89 -13.92
C MET A 105 2.17 -6.30 -14.02
N MET A 106 1.50 -7.28 -13.43
CA MET A 106 1.88 -8.69 -13.62
C MET A 106 0.73 -9.63 -13.28
N VAL A 107 0.83 -10.86 -13.75
CA VAL A 107 0.02 -11.97 -13.24
C VAL A 107 0.27 -12.21 -11.76
N TYR A 108 -0.74 -12.69 -11.04
CA TYR A 108 -0.58 -13.22 -9.69
C TYR A 108 -1.33 -14.54 -9.51
N PHE A 109 -0.99 -15.26 -8.45
CA PHE A 109 -1.66 -16.51 -8.08
C PHE A 109 -2.62 -16.29 -6.92
N PRO A 110 -3.91 -16.68 -7.04
CA PRO A 110 -4.85 -16.64 -5.94
C PRO A 110 -4.33 -17.43 -4.73
N CYS A 111 -4.58 -16.90 -3.54
CA CYS A 111 -3.96 -17.38 -2.33
C CYS A 111 -4.87 -17.20 -1.12
N ARG A 112 -4.69 -18.08 -0.12
CA ARG A 112 -5.33 -17.93 1.20
C ARG A 112 -4.35 -17.37 2.22
N ASP A 113 -3.09 -17.81 2.22
CA ASP A 113 -2.02 -17.23 3.05
C ASP A 113 -0.94 -16.63 2.14
N CYS A 114 -1.26 -15.46 1.61
CA CYS A 114 -0.56 -14.87 0.48
C CYS A 114 0.90 -14.49 0.78
N VAL A 115 1.23 -14.04 1.99
CA VAL A 115 2.62 -13.63 2.34
C VAL A 115 3.62 -14.79 2.30
N LYS A 116 3.15 -16.05 2.23
CA LYS A 116 4.01 -17.23 2.14
C LYS A 116 4.29 -17.67 0.70
N LEU A 117 3.75 -16.97 -0.29
CA LEU A 117 3.94 -17.28 -1.71
C LEU A 117 4.79 -16.21 -2.37
N LEU A 118 5.67 -16.61 -3.29
CA LEU A 118 6.34 -15.63 -4.14
C LEU A 118 5.30 -14.88 -4.95
N SER A 119 5.44 -13.56 -4.95
CA SER A 119 4.47 -12.64 -5.52
C SER A 119 4.99 -12.00 -6.81
N SER A 120 4.10 -11.32 -7.51
CA SER A 120 4.41 -10.42 -8.62
C SER A 120 5.52 -9.41 -8.28
N VAL A 121 5.60 -8.98 -7.02
CA VAL A 121 6.66 -8.09 -6.51
C VAL A 121 8.05 -8.70 -6.68
N TRP A 122 8.18 -10.01 -6.43
CA TRP A 122 9.45 -10.70 -6.67
C TRP A 122 9.79 -10.76 -8.16
N ILE A 123 8.80 -10.92 -9.04
CA ILE A 123 9.01 -10.98 -10.49
C ILE A 123 9.54 -9.64 -10.99
N TRP A 124 8.89 -8.54 -10.64
CA TRP A 124 9.32 -7.16 -10.91
C TRP A 124 10.77 -6.93 -10.46
N TYR A 125 11.11 -7.39 -9.26
CA TYR A 125 12.46 -7.22 -8.73
C TYR A 125 13.50 -8.12 -9.40
N ASN A 126 13.21 -9.42 -9.51
CA ASN A 126 14.21 -10.44 -9.77
C ASN A 126 14.88 -10.24 -11.13
N ASP A 127 14.09 -10.07 -12.17
CA ASP A 127 14.65 -10.05 -13.52
C ASP A 127 15.20 -8.67 -13.87
N GLU A 128 14.57 -7.60 -13.38
CA GLU A 128 14.93 -6.23 -13.73
C GLU A 128 16.10 -5.69 -12.93
N GLU A 129 16.25 -6.06 -11.66
CA GLU A 129 17.39 -5.67 -10.85
C GLU A 129 18.72 -6.14 -11.45
N THR A 130 18.72 -7.28 -12.15
CA THR A 130 19.93 -7.78 -12.83
C THR A 130 20.33 -6.93 -14.05
N LYS A 131 19.39 -6.15 -14.58
CA LYS A 131 19.59 -5.24 -15.71
C LYS A 131 19.92 -3.81 -15.25
N TRP A 132 19.71 -3.50 -13.97
CA TRP A 132 19.98 -2.17 -13.42
C TRP A 132 21.49 -1.90 -13.32
N ASN A 133 21.95 -0.78 -13.88
CA ASN A 133 23.32 -0.34 -13.72
C ASN A 133 23.41 0.60 -12.51
N TYR A 134 23.90 0.06 -11.39
CA TYR A 134 24.03 0.81 -10.14
C TYR A 134 25.12 1.89 -10.13
N ASP A 135 26.08 1.87 -11.06
CA ASP A 135 27.10 2.94 -11.15
C ASP A 135 26.61 4.13 -11.97
N ARG A 136 25.71 3.87 -12.93
CA ARG A 136 25.11 4.91 -13.79
C ARG A 136 23.71 5.34 -13.35
N HIS A 137 23.09 4.59 -12.43
CA HIS A 137 21.71 4.79 -11.95
C HIS A 137 20.68 4.82 -13.08
N GLU A 138 20.84 3.90 -14.03
CA GLU A 138 19.96 3.76 -15.19
C GLU A 138 19.82 2.28 -15.56
N CYS A 139 18.84 1.98 -16.42
CA CYS A 139 18.70 0.64 -16.98
C CYS A 139 19.84 0.33 -17.95
N GLY A 140 20.60 -0.74 -17.69
CA GLY A 140 21.75 -1.16 -18.50
C GLY A 140 21.37 -1.70 -19.88
N ALA A 141 20.08 -1.88 -20.17
CA ALA A 141 19.57 -2.32 -21.46
C ALA A 141 19.45 -1.20 -22.52
N GLY A 142 19.87 0.03 -22.20
CA GLY A 142 19.81 1.17 -23.12
C GLY A 142 18.40 1.74 -23.35
N SER A 143 17.41 1.24 -22.63
CA SER A 143 16.04 1.75 -22.57
C SER A 143 15.48 1.53 -21.17
N TRP A 144 14.51 2.33 -20.74
CA TRP A 144 13.94 2.25 -19.38
C TRP A 144 13.04 1.03 -19.17
N ALA A 145 12.30 0.63 -20.21
CA ALA A 145 11.25 -0.40 -20.13
C ALA A 145 11.68 -1.72 -19.47
N PRO A 146 12.89 -2.28 -19.70
CA PRO A 146 13.32 -3.54 -19.07
C PRO A 146 13.65 -3.44 -17.57
N CYS A 147 13.62 -2.23 -17.00
CA CYS A 147 13.87 -1.95 -15.59
C CYS A 147 12.76 -1.10 -14.95
N GLY A 148 11.63 -0.92 -15.64
CA GLY A 148 10.60 0.02 -15.23
C GLY A 148 9.93 -0.37 -13.92
N ASP A 149 9.61 -1.66 -13.76
CA ASP A 149 8.95 -2.17 -12.58
C ASP A 149 9.86 -2.07 -11.33
N PHE A 150 11.14 -2.41 -11.48
CA PHE A 150 12.15 -2.25 -10.45
C PHE A 150 12.36 -0.77 -10.10
N SER A 151 12.50 0.09 -11.11
CA SER A 151 12.74 1.52 -10.91
C SER A 151 11.59 2.19 -10.16
N ASN A 152 10.34 1.95 -10.58
CA ASN A 152 9.15 2.46 -9.89
C ASN A 152 9.12 2.04 -8.42
N MET A 153 9.32 0.75 -8.14
CA MET A 153 9.21 0.21 -6.78
C MET A 153 10.36 0.64 -5.87
N MET A 154 11.57 0.76 -6.43
CA MET A 154 12.81 0.95 -5.66
C MET A 154 13.29 2.41 -5.65
N SER A 155 12.59 3.33 -6.33
CA SER A 155 12.94 4.75 -6.28
C SER A 155 12.88 5.26 -4.83
N PRO A 156 13.94 5.95 -4.33
CA PRO A 156 13.94 6.56 -3.00
C PRO A 156 12.90 7.67 -2.82
N SER A 157 12.48 8.33 -3.91
CA SER A 157 11.46 9.40 -3.87
C SER A 157 10.06 8.88 -3.58
N VAL A 158 9.82 7.58 -3.79
CA VAL A 158 8.53 6.95 -3.58
C VAL A 158 8.32 6.73 -2.07
N THR A 159 7.17 7.18 -1.58
CA THR A 159 6.75 7.12 -0.17
C THR A 159 5.45 6.34 0.02
N SER A 160 4.70 6.11 -1.05
CA SER A 160 3.44 5.39 -1.03
C SER A 160 3.17 4.67 -2.34
N PHE A 161 2.31 3.65 -2.26
CA PHE A 161 1.84 2.94 -3.44
C PHE A 161 0.45 2.38 -3.18
N GLY A 162 -0.34 2.27 -4.24
CA GLY A 162 -1.65 1.62 -4.22
C GLY A 162 -1.72 0.56 -5.30
N CYS A 163 -2.52 -0.48 -5.08
CA CYS A 163 -2.73 -1.53 -6.07
C CYS A 163 -4.19 -1.96 -6.15
N GLY A 164 -4.57 -2.47 -7.32
CA GLY A 164 -5.80 -3.20 -7.56
C GLY A 164 -5.49 -4.53 -8.24
N TRP A 165 -6.35 -5.54 -8.03
CA TRP A 165 -6.18 -6.85 -8.64
C TRP A 165 -7.52 -7.47 -9.00
N SER A 166 -7.54 -8.32 -10.03
CA SER A 166 -8.74 -8.98 -10.52
C SER A 166 -8.58 -10.49 -10.59
N GLN A 167 -9.69 -11.24 -10.54
CA GLN A 167 -9.73 -12.67 -10.87
C GLN A 167 -10.77 -12.86 -11.96
N CYS A 168 -10.34 -12.82 -13.21
CA CYS A 168 -11.22 -12.79 -14.38
C CYS A 168 -10.88 -13.96 -15.33
N PRO A 169 -11.81 -14.34 -16.24
CA PRO A 169 -11.55 -15.38 -17.24
C PRO A 169 -10.27 -15.16 -18.06
N GLU A 170 -9.91 -13.89 -18.31
CA GLU A 170 -8.74 -13.46 -19.06
C GLU A 170 -7.44 -13.57 -18.25
N GLY A 171 -7.52 -13.71 -16.93
CA GLY A 171 -6.38 -13.87 -16.04
C GLY A 171 -6.56 -13.22 -14.67
N ASN A 172 -5.64 -13.58 -13.76
CA ASN A 172 -5.50 -12.96 -12.46
C ASN A 172 -4.36 -11.93 -12.54
N ILE A 173 -4.70 -10.65 -12.60
CA ILE A 173 -3.73 -9.58 -12.83
C ILE A 173 -3.73 -8.60 -11.66
N VAL A 174 -2.54 -8.11 -11.30
CA VAL A 174 -2.36 -7.03 -10.34
C VAL A 174 -1.72 -5.83 -11.04
N TRP A 175 -2.21 -4.65 -10.70
CA TRP A 175 -1.67 -3.35 -11.08
C TRP A 175 -1.32 -2.58 -9.82
N CYS A 176 -0.10 -2.05 -9.76
CA CYS A 176 0.34 -1.18 -8.68
C CYS A 176 0.87 0.12 -9.26
N ASN A 177 0.46 1.26 -8.70
CA ASN A 177 1.03 2.56 -9.01
C ASN A 177 1.79 3.11 -7.81
N TYR A 178 2.91 3.76 -8.10
CA TYR A 178 3.83 4.34 -7.11
C TYR A 178 3.83 5.87 -7.20
N ASP A 179 3.99 6.55 -6.07
CA ASP A 179 4.02 8.01 -6.02
C ASP A 179 5.40 8.59 -6.40
N THR A 180 5.44 9.49 -7.37
CA THR A 180 6.63 10.31 -7.67
C THR A 180 7.96 9.56 -7.92
N PRO A 181 8.02 8.36 -8.53
CA PRO A 181 9.30 7.82 -8.98
C PRO A 181 9.94 8.75 -10.02
N VAL A 182 11.26 8.67 -10.11
CA VAL A 182 12.06 9.44 -11.08
C VAL A 182 12.70 8.47 -12.08
N ASP A 183 13.12 8.96 -13.25
CA ASP A 183 13.63 8.08 -14.31
C ASP A 183 14.94 7.35 -13.92
N ASN A 184 15.82 8.04 -13.19
CA ASN A 184 17.17 7.58 -12.84
C ASN A 184 17.37 7.60 -11.30
N PRO A 185 16.64 6.79 -10.52
CA PRO A 185 16.75 6.80 -9.08
C PRO A 185 18.09 6.23 -8.63
N VAL A 186 18.67 6.86 -7.61
CA VAL A 186 19.86 6.33 -6.93
C VAL A 186 19.42 5.23 -5.96
N VAL A 187 19.19 4.03 -6.49
CA VAL A 187 18.88 2.84 -5.69
C VAL A 187 20.16 2.29 -5.06
N PRO A 188 20.28 2.19 -3.73
CA PRO A 188 21.46 1.60 -3.10
C PRO A 188 21.62 0.14 -3.51
N ARG A 189 22.86 -0.36 -3.59
CA ARG A 189 23.11 -1.79 -3.80
C ARG A 189 22.77 -2.56 -2.52
N ARG A 190 22.18 -3.74 -2.66
CA ARG A 190 21.99 -4.67 -1.54
C ARG A 190 23.34 -5.15 -1.02
N THR A 191 23.63 -4.89 0.26
CA THR A 191 24.91 -5.22 0.91
C THR A 191 24.79 -6.33 1.96
N ASN A 192 23.63 -6.42 2.62
CA ASN A 192 23.47 -7.23 3.85
C ASN A 192 22.96 -8.66 3.60
N MET A 193 22.61 -9.03 2.36
CA MET A 193 22.16 -10.37 2.03
C MET A 193 22.31 -10.71 0.53
N THR A 194 22.45 -11.99 0.20
CA THR A 194 22.41 -12.46 -1.19
C THR A 194 20.99 -12.42 -1.75
N LYS A 195 20.84 -12.39 -3.08
CA LYS A 195 19.53 -12.44 -3.75
C LYS A 195 18.75 -13.72 -3.41
N ALA A 196 19.45 -14.84 -3.24
CA ALA A 196 18.86 -16.11 -2.83
C ALA A 196 18.33 -16.05 -1.39
N GLN A 197 19.08 -15.47 -0.45
CA GLN A 197 18.61 -15.25 0.92
C GLN A 197 17.42 -14.29 0.96
N LEU A 198 17.45 -13.21 0.16
CA LEU A 198 16.33 -12.27 0.05
C LEU A 198 15.08 -12.98 -0.47
N LYS A 199 15.18 -13.74 -1.56
CA LYS A 199 14.09 -14.58 -2.09
C LYS A 199 13.51 -15.50 -1.01
N ALA A 200 14.37 -16.20 -0.29
CA ALA A 200 13.95 -17.12 0.75
C ALA A 200 13.25 -16.41 1.92
N SER A 201 13.62 -15.16 2.22
CA SER A 201 13.00 -14.36 3.29
C SER A 201 11.59 -13.88 2.95
N LEU A 202 11.21 -13.83 1.67
CA LEU A 202 9.90 -13.35 1.26
C LEU A 202 8.78 -14.30 1.68
N THR A 203 9.03 -15.61 1.64
CA THR A 203 8.02 -16.65 1.87
C THR A 203 8.11 -17.32 3.25
N GLN A 204 8.88 -16.76 4.18
CA GLN A 204 9.01 -17.23 5.56
C GLN A 204 7.90 -16.66 6.45
#